data_AF-A0A1T3CRG7-F1
#
_entry.id   AF-A0A1T3CRG7-F1
#
_cell.length_a   1.000
_cell.length_b   1.000
_cell.length_c   1.000
_cell.angle_alpha   90.00
_cell.angle_beta   90.00
_cell.angle_gamma   90.00
#
_symmetry.space_group_name_H-M   'P 1'
#
loop_
_entity.id
_entity.type
_entity.pdbx_description
1 polymer ?
#
loop_
_entity_poly.entity_id
_entity_poly.type
_entity_poly.pdbx_seq_one_letter_code
_entity_poly.pdbx_strand_id
1 'polypeptide(L)'
;MLIPHQTVMSCEFLEDAHSEFARLYNTYNWQIRAIWHKFDRNERARLFLDYFNNGPSVRNVENKSEELKLKSILVPELNLNDVTTSAKFLLNHFKYRATMSLFEQYRVGQDGALGDGPFVTEKLNKKQLTPRENRPN
;
A
#
# COMPACT_ATOMS: atom_id res chain seq x y z
N MET A 1 -13.42 -9.92 -29.57
CA MET A 1 -12.43 -8.99 -28.99
C MET A 1 -12.27 -9.40 -27.53
N LEU A 2 -11.24 -10.18 -27.22
CA LEU A 2 -11.02 -10.77 -25.89
C LEU A 2 -10.37 -9.72 -24.99
N ILE A 3 -11.05 -9.35 -23.92
CA ILE A 3 -10.49 -8.54 -22.84
C ILE A 3 -9.55 -9.46 -22.04
N PRO A 4 -8.28 -9.10 -21.80
CA PRO A 4 -7.41 -9.91 -20.96
C PRO A 4 -7.86 -9.78 -19.51
N HIS A 5 -8.64 -10.77 -19.06
CA HIS A 5 -8.78 -11.09 -17.64
C HIS A 5 -7.44 -11.62 -17.15
N GLN A 6 -6.70 -10.77 -16.42
CA GLN A 6 -5.67 -11.05 -15.42
C GLN A 6 -4.64 -9.91 -15.46
N THR A 7 -4.75 -8.94 -14.55
CA THR A 7 -3.56 -8.19 -14.16
C THR A 7 -2.75 -9.11 -13.24
N VAL A 8 -2.02 -10.06 -13.82
CA VAL A 8 -0.82 -10.55 -13.15
C VAL A 8 0.04 -9.30 -12.94
N MET A 9 0.28 -8.90 -11.69
CA MET A 9 1.23 -7.83 -11.42
C MET A 9 2.59 -8.26 -11.98
N SER A 10 2.95 -7.76 -13.16
CA SER A 10 4.23 -8.03 -13.79
C SER A 10 5.33 -7.28 -13.05
N CYS A 11 6.58 -7.73 -13.18
CA CYS A 11 7.72 -6.98 -12.66
C CYS A 11 7.77 -5.57 -13.25
N GLU A 12 7.48 -5.42 -14.55
CA GLU A 12 7.40 -4.13 -15.25
C GLU A 12 6.40 -3.17 -14.57
N PHE A 13 5.18 -3.66 -14.26
CA PHE A 13 4.20 -2.85 -13.56
C PHE A 13 4.68 -2.40 -12.17
N LEU A 14 5.35 -3.29 -11.43
CA LEU A 14 5.87 -2.96 -10.10
C LEU A 14 7.00 -1.93 -10.17
N GLU A 15 7.89 -2.05 -11.16
CA GLU A 15 8.99 -1.12 -11.42
C GLU A 15 8.46 0.26 -11.83
N ASP A 16 7.46 0.31 -12.71
CA ASP A 16 6.80 1.55 -13.12
C ASP A 16 6.08 2.22 -11.95
N ALA A 17 5.31 1.45 -11.17
CA ALA A 17 4.62 1.96 -9.99
C ALA A 17 5.59 2.51 -8.95
N HIS A 18 6.70 1.82 -8.71
CA HIS A 18 7.75 2.27 -7.80
C HIS A 18 8.42 3.56 -8.30
N SER A 19 8.76 3.62 -9.59
CA SER A 19 9.39 4.79 -10.21
C SER A 19 8.47 6.01 -10.17
N GLU A 20 7.19 5.83 -10.47
CA GLU A 20 6.20 6.90 -10.40
C GLU A 20 5.98 7.35 -8.95
N PHE A 21 5.92 6.42 -7.99
CA PHE A 21 5.84 6.76 -6.58
C PHE A 21 7.05 7.59 -6.12
N ALA A 22 8.26 7.19 -6.49
CA ALA A 22 9.49 7.93 -6.17
C ALA A 22 9.48 9.34 -6.79
N ARG A 23 9.05 9.46 -8.05
CA ARG A 23 8.90 10.75 -8.74
C ARG A 23 7.91 11.67 -8.02
N LEU A 24 6.71 11.16 -7.69
CA LEU A 24 5.67 11.91 -6.99
C LEU A 24 6.11 12.30 -5.58
N TYR A 25 6.76 11.41 -4.84
CA TYR A 25 7.32 11.72 -3.52
C TYR A 25 8.37 12.83 -3.62
N ASN A 26 9.33 12.74 -4.54
CA ASN A 26 10.35 13.79 -4.70
C ASN A 26 9.73 15.14 -5.07
N THR A 27 8.67 15.14 -5.87
CA THR A 27 7.96 16.35 -6.28
C THR A 27 7.15 16.98 -5.13
N TYR A 28 6.47 16.15 -4.34
CA TYR A 28 5.40 16.62 -3.44
C TYR A 28 5.64 16.36 -1.94
N ASN A 29 6.78 15.79 -1.54
CA ASN A 29 6.98 15.38 -0.14
C ASN A 29 6.85 16.54 0.86
N TRP A 30 7.26 17.75 0.48
CA TRP A 30 7.19 18.89 1.40
C TRP A 30 5.73 19.31 1.65
N GLN A 31 4.88 19.33 0.61
CA GLN A 31 3.45 19.58 0.75
C GLN A 31 2.78 18.48 1.55
N ILE A 32 3.07 17.22 1.25
CA ILE A 32 2.51 16.05 1.95
C ILE A 32 2.85 16.14 3.44
N ARG A 33 4.12 16.43 3.78
CA ARG A 33 4.55 16.62 5.17
C ARG A 33 3.80 17.78 5.84
N ALA A 34 3.75 18.94 5.18
CA ALA A 34 3.10 20.13 5.73
C ALA A 34 1.60 19.93 5.99
N ILE A 35 0.89 19.26 5.08
CA ILE A 35 -0.53 18.95 5.22
C ILE A 35 -0.74 17.89 6.30
N TRP A 36 -0.01 16.76 6.22
CA TRP A 36 -0.21 15.64 7.13
C TRP A 36 0.11 15.98 8.60
N HIS A 37 1.07 16.87 8.84
CA HIS A 37 1.38 17.37 10.18
C HIS A 37 0.30 18.26 10.78
N LYS A 38 -0.54 18.91 9.96
CA LYS A 38 -1.65 19.74 10.45
C LYS A 38 -2.85 18.93 10.91
N PHE A 39 -3.01 17.72 10.37
CA PHE A 39 -4.13 16.89 10.75
C PHE A 39 -4.03 16.42 12.19
N ASP A 40 -5.14 16.38 12.89
CA ASP A 40 -5.23 15.72 14.18
C ASP A 40 -5.37 14.19 14.02
N ARG A 41 -5.49 13.49 15.15
CA ARG A 41 -5.64 12.02 15.16
C ARG A 41 -6.89 11.56 14.41
N ASN A 42 -8.01 12.26 14.55
CA ASN A 42 -9.30 11.89 13.96
C ASN A 42 -9.32 12.17 12.46
N GLU A 43 -8.73 13.28 12.02
CA GLU A 43 -8.59 13.62 10.60
C GLU A 43 -7.69 12.61 9.87
N ARG A 44 -6.55 12.23 10.48
CA ARG A 44 -5.71 11.15 9.95
C ARG A 44 -6.47 9.82 9.89
N ALA A 45 -7.25 9.50 10.92
CA ALA A 45 -8.04 8.27 10.98
C ALA A 45 -9.08 8.23 9.86
N ARG A 46 -9.82 9.33 9.70
CA ARG A 46 -10.83 9.49 8.65
C ARG A 46 -10.21 9.35 7.28
N LEU A 47 -9.11 10.05 6.98
CA LEU A 47 -8.45 9.96 5.66
C LEU A 47 -7.86 8.58 5.38
N PHE A 48 -7.25 7.95 6.38
CA PHE A 48 -6.76 6.57 6.25
C PHE A 48 -7.92 5.62 5.97
N LEU A 49 -8.97 5.65 6.79
CA LEU A 49 -10.15 4.82 6.59
C LEU A 49 -10.86 5.15 5.27
N ASP A 50 -10.95 6.41 4.84
CA ASP A 50 -11.53 6.78 3.55
C ASP A 50 -10.72 6.16 2.41
N TYR A 51 -9.39 6.15 2.48
CA TYR A 51 -8.55 5.51 1.48
C TYR A 51 -8.76 3.99 1.42
N PHE A 52 -8.86 3.32 2.58
CA PHE A 52 -9.02 1.86 2.64
C PHE A 52 -10.48 1.40 2.41
N ASN A 53 -11.47 2.12 2.95
CA ASN A 53 -12.90 1.79 2.88
C ASN A 53 -13.59 2.36 1.64
N ASN A 54 -13.25 3.56 1.17
CA ASN A 54 -13.78 4.10 -0.09
C ASN A 54 -12.92 3.59 -1.25
N GLY A 55 -13.10 2.31 -1.61
CA GLY A 55 -13.07 1.96 -3.04
C GLY A 55 -14.08 2.88 -3.75
N PRO A 56 -13.87 3.23 -5.03
CA PRO A 56 -14.69 4.26 -5.66
C PRO A 56 -16.17 3.97 -5.43
N SER A 57 -16.90 4.98 -4.92
CA SER A 57 -18.36 4.97 -4.86
C SER A 57 -18.89 5.06 -6.29
N VAL A 58 -18.77 3.98 -7.06
CA VAL A 58 -19.45 3.86 -8.35
C VAL A 58 -20.86 3.33 -8.06
N ARG A 59 -21.82 4.25 -8.06
CA ARG A 59 -23.26 3.96 -8.12
C ARG A 59 -23.61 3.36 -9.48
N ASN A 60 -23.27 2.08 -9.68
CA ASN A 60 -23.54 1.21 -10.84
C ASN A 60 -22.30 0.93 -11.70
N VAL A 61 -21.69 -0.25 -11.52
CA VAL A 61 -21.19 -1.12 -12.60
C VAL A 61 -21.18 -2.56 -12.05
N GLU A 62 -21.80 -3.48 -12.78
CA GLU A 62 -22.09 -4.87 -12.41
C GLU A 62 -20.88 -5.83 -12.31
N ASN A 63 -19.63 -5.34 -12.30
CA ASN A 63 -18.45 -6.20 -12.29
C ASN A 63 -17.55 -5.90 -11.09
N LYS A 64 -17.94 -6.41 -9.91
CA LYS A 64 -17.43 -5.93 -8.61
C LYS A 64 -16.56 -6.91 -7.81
N SER A 65 -15.84 -7.86 -8.43
CA SER A 65 -15.12 -8.89 -7.66
C SER A 65 -13.58 -8.85 -7.67
N GLU A 66 -12.93 -8.07 -8.55
CA GLU A 66 -11.46 -8.22 -8.72
C GLU A 66 -10.63 -6.95 -8.44
N GLU A 67 -11.15 -5.74 -8.67
CA GLU A 67 -10.37 -4.51 -8.48
C GLU A 67 -10.29 -4.03 -7.02
N LEU A 68 -11.15 -4.54 -6.13
CA LEU A 68 -11.26 -4.05 -4.75
C LEU A 68 -10.34 -4.75 -3.73
N LYS A 69 -9.43 -5.64 -4.14
CA LYS A 69 -8.58 -6.44 -3.24
C LYS A 69 -7.09 -6.10 -3.23
N LEU A 70 -6.68 -4.96 -3.80
CA LEU A 70 -5.28 -4.52 -3.86
C LEU A 70 -4.88 -3.45 -2.84
N LYS A 71 -5.82 -2.95 -2.03
CA LYS A 71 -5.56 -1.80 -1.14
C LYS A 71 -4.60 -2.09 0.01
N SER A 72 -4.41 -3.36 0.40
CA SER A 72 -3.43 -3.77 1.42
C SER A 72 -2.08 -4.24 0.84
N ILE A 73 -1.89 -4.19 -0.49
CA ILE A 73 -0.75 -4.85 -1.14
C ILE A 73 0.49 -3.95 -1.22
N LEU A 74 0.33 -2.62 -1.22
CA LEU A 74 1.48 -1.72 -1.41
C LEU A 74 2.30 -1.45 -0.15
N VAL A 75 1.69 -1.49 1.05
CA VAL A 75 2.41 -1.30 2.33
C VAL A 75 1.70 -2.10 3.44
N PRO A 76 1.94 -3.42 3.53
CA PRO A 76 1.20 -4.29 4.45
C PRO A 76 1.48 -3.99 5.93
N GLU A 77 2.50 -3.18 6.24
CA GLU A 77 2.86 -2.74 7.58
C GLU A 77 2.00 -1.59 8.11
N LEU A 78 1.27 -0.87 7.24
CA LEU A 78 0.43 0.24 7.68
C LEU A 78 -0.76 -0.26 8.49
N ASN A 79 -0.95 0.33 9.66
CA ASN A 79 -2.12 0.08 10.50
C ASN A 79 -2.69 1.41 11.02
N LEU A 80 -4.00 1.39 11.30
CA LEU A 80 -4.74 2.58 11.71
C LEU A 80 -4.16 3.19 12.99
N ASN A 81 -3.76 2.37 13.96
CA ASN A 81 -3.29 2.88 15.24
C ASN A 81 -2.01 3.73 15.08
N ASP A 82 -1.03 3.21 14.34
CA ASP A 82 0.26 3.90 14.19
C ASP A 82 0.15 5.12 13.28
N VAL A 83 -0.62 5.03 12.19
CA VAL A 83 -0.89 6.15 11.28
C VAL A 83 -1.60 7.30 11.99
N THR A 84 -2.51 7.01 12.92
CA THR A 84 -3.28 8.03 13.63
C THR A 84 -2.53 8.61 14.81
N THR A 85 -1.74 7.79 15.51
CA THR A 85 -0.99 8.19 16.70
C THR A 85 0.18 9.11 16.35
N SER A 86 0.90 8.86 15.26
CA SER A 86 2.06 9.64 14.87
C SER A 86 2.02 10.04 13.41
N ALA A 87 2.01 11.35 13.13
CA ALA A 87 2.15 11.85 11.76
C ALA A 87 3.45 11.34 11.11
N LYS A 88 4.53 11.14 11.90
CA LYS A 88 5.82 10.66 11.40
C LYS A 88 5.76 9.24 10.87
N PHE A 89 4.86 8.39 11.39
CA PHE A 89 4.80 6.98 11.01
C PHE A 89 4.55 6.81 9.51
N LEU A 90 3.48 7.40 8.99
CA LEU A 90 3.14 7.33 7.56
C LEU A 90 4.19 8.04 6.69
N LEU A 91 4.67 9.20 7.13
CA LEU A 91 5.65 9.99 6.38
C LEU A 91 7.01 9.28 6.25
N ASN A 92 7.42 8.55 7.28
CA ASN A 92 8.64 7.75 7.22
C ASN A 92 8.46 6.53 6.32
N HIS A 93 7.29 5.88 6.34
CA HIS A 93 6.99 4.78 5.41
C HIS A 93 7.03 5.28 3.95
N PHE A 94 6.41 6.42 3.64
CA PHE A 94 6.47 7.00 2.30
C PHE A 94 7.89 7.33 1.88
N LYS A 95 8.70 7.89 2.79
CA LYS A 95 10.12 8.13 2.51
C LYS A 95 10.85 6.83 2.19
N TYR A 96 10.69 5.81 3.03
CA TYR A 96 11.36 4.52 2.85
C TYR A 96 11.00 3.90 1.50
N ARG A 97 9.70 3.79 1.21
CA ARG A 97 9.15 3.22 -0.03
C ARG A 97 9.54 3.99 -1.30
N ALA A 98 9.88 5.28 -1.19
CA ALA A 98 10.25 6.12 -2.32
C ALA A 98 11.76 6.16 -2.59
N THR A 99 12.57 5.81 -1.58
CA THR A 99 14.02 6.03 -1.62
C THR A 99 14.83 4.73 -1.65
N MET A 100 14.25 3.63 -1.21
CA MET A 100 14.89 2.31 -1.22
C MET A 100 14.50 1.53 -2.46
N SER A 101 15.39 0.70 -2.99
CA SER A 101 15.07 -0.18 -4.12
C SER A 101 14.00 -1.22 -3.75
N LEU A 102 13.26 -1.71 -4.73
CA LEU A 102 12.29 -2.81 -4.53
C LEU A 102 12.93 -4.04 -3.86
N PHE A 103 14.18 -4.36 -4.21
CA PHE A 103 14.92 -5.47 -3.60
C PHE A 103 15.22 -5.22 -2.11
N GLU A 104 15.58 -4.00 -1.73
CA GLU A 104 15.79 -3.63 -0.34
C GLU A 104 14.48 -3.67 0.45
N GLN A 105 13.41 -3.09 -0.10
CA GLN A 105 12.07 -3.12 0.50
C GLN A 105 11.56 -4.54 0.74
N TYR A 106 11.88 -5.47 -0.18
CA TYR A 106 11.53 -6.87 -0.04
C TYR A 106 12.24 -7.55 1.14
N ARG A 107 13.49 -7.17 1.41
CA ARG A 107 14.34 -7.85 2.41
C ARG A 107 14.27 -7.21 3.79
N VAL A 108 14.26 -5.89 3.84
CA VAL A 108 14.39 -5.09 5.07
C VAL A 108 13.29 -4.02 5.04
N GLY A 109 12.71 -3.74 6.20
CA GLY A 109 11.74 -2.68 6.40
C GLY A 109 12.39 -1.44 7.00
N GLN A 110 11.59 -0.38 7.17
CA GLN A 110 12.03 0.84 7.82
C GLN A 110 12.59 0.54 9.24
N ASP A 111 13.70 1.19 9.60
CA ASP A 111 14.33 1.11 10.92
C ASP A 111 14.67 -0.34 11.37
N GLY A 112 14.97 -1.23 10.41
CA GLY A 112 15.32 -2.63 10.68
C GLY A 112 14.12 -3.54 10.92
N ALA A 113 12.90 -3.07 10.64
CA ALA A 113 11.71 -3.90 10.60
C ALA A 113 11.80 -5.00 9.52
N LEU A 114 10.84 -5.90 9.50
CA LEU A 114 10.71 -6.89 8.43
C LEU A 114 10.41 -6.19 7.10
N GLY A 115 11.11 -6.58 6.04
CA GLY A 115 10.73 -6.22 4.66
C GLY A 115 9.53 -7.05 4.17
N ASP A 116 9.08 -6.78 2.96
CA ASP A 116 7.84 -7.36 2.41
C ASP A 116 7.81 -8.89 2.47
N GLY A 117 8.90 -9.54 2.06
CA GLY A 117 9.00 -11.00 2.00
C GLY A 117 8.90 -11.66 3.38
N PRO A 118 9.78 -11.32 4.32
CA PRO A 118 9.71 -11.81 5.70
C PRO A 118 8.38 -11.45 6.40
N PHE A 119 7.85 -10.25 6.19
CA PHE A 119 6.58 -9.82 6.77
C PHE A 119 5.42 -10.72 6.32
N VAL A 120 5.26 -10.91 4.99
CA VAL A 120 4.20 -11.76 4.44
C VAL A 120 4.35 -13.20 4.93
N THR A 121 5.57 -13.73 4.95
CA THR A 121 5.86 -15.08 5.45
C THR A 121 5.44 -15.23 6.92
N GLU A 122 5.77 -14.26 7.76
CA GLU A 122 5.39 -14.27 9.17
C GLU A 122 3.87 -14.25 9.36
N LYS A 123 3.18 -13.40 8.61
CA LYS A 123 1.72 -13.29 8.69
C LYS A 123 1.00 -14.53 8.18
N LEU A 124 1.50 -15.17 7.12
CA LEU A 124 1.01 -16.48 6.65
C LEU A 124 1.19 -17.55 7.73
N ASN A 125 2.38 -17.64 8.33
CA ASN A 125 2.66 -18.61 9.41
C ASN A 125 1.75 -18.41 10.63
N LYS A 126 1.42 -17.16 10.95
CA LYS A 126 0.47 -16.80 12.02
C LYS A 126 -1.00 -16.94 11.61
N LYS A 127 -1.30 -17.40 10.38
CA LYS A 127 -2.66 -17.47 9.80
C LYS A 127 -3.41 -16.13 9.81
N GLN A 128 -2.68 -15.03 9.73
CA GLN A 128 -3.20 -13.66 9.68
C GLN A 128 -3.36 -13.16 8.24
N LEU A 129 -2.75 -13.87 7.28
CA LEU A 129 -3.01 -13.75 5.86
C LEU A 129 -3.44 -15.12 5.32
N THR A 130 -4.39 -15.12 4.40
CA THR A 130 -4.78 -16.30 3.64
C THR A 130 -4.34 -16.12 2.19
N PRO A 131 -3.58 -17.06 1.62
CA PRO A 131 -3.31 -17.06 0.18
C PRO A 131 -4.63 -17.05 -0.58
N ARG A 132 -4.71 -16.27 -1.65
CA ARG A 132 -5.86 -16.34 -2.56
C ARG A 132 -5.87 -17.75 -3.15
N GLU A 133 -7.00 -18.45 -3.07
CA GLU A 133 -7.15 -19.75 -3.73
C GLU A 133 -6.89 -19.60 -5.22
N ASN A 134 -6.01 -20.44 -5.76
CA ASN A 134 -5.82 -20.57 -7.20
C ASN A 134 -7.15 -21.04 -7.80
N ARG A 135 -7.87 -20.16 -8.50
CA ARG A 135 -8.96 -20.63 -9.37
C ARG A 135 -8.32 -21.40 -10.53
N PRO A 136 -8.82 -22.59 -10.88
CA PRO A 136 -8.29 -23.34 -12.00
C PRO A 136 -8.40 -22.49 -13.28
N ASN A 137 -7.34 -22.61 -14.10
CA ASN A 137 -7.15 -21.92 -15.38
C ASN A 137 -8.34 -22.01 -16.32
#